data_AF-A0A533YYZ2-F1
#
_entry.id   AF-A0A533YYZ2-F1
#
_cell.length_a   1.000
_cell.length_b   1.000
_cell.length_c   1.000
_cell.angle_alpha   90.00
_cell.angle_beta   90.00
_cell.angle_gamma   90.00
#
_symmetry.space_group_name_H-M   'P 1'
#
loop_
_entity.id
_entity.type
_entity.pdbx_description
1 polymer ?
#
loop_
_entity_poly.entity_id
_entity_poly.type
_entity_poly.pdbx_seq_one_letter_code
_entity_poly.pdbx_strand_id
1 'polypeptide(L)'
;MNAFEFALSLPEDIPGYLAILGLLFCWKLHEVEVQLGRVQAEDVRDVLRRLALARPIFQRQRATPWLFIYLSRNDSQSCPQCIKAHLHVFSGSDLKEAAAHIHCVNTHGCRCVIIPIIGRWPMANRLRAQLSSQCASIQLSELNLRSLIRQGGNNSGQDQLACRLLSAMLGEESDHHAARETYLQAIAGTHEGSNALLQTAGYIRLADLLERSGDFTEAAHVTRSFLKTFAEKDWQRGVLAEPQYYGIKARKIRLLRRLLIPPSVAASF
;
A
#
# COMPACT_ATOMS: atom_id res chain seq x y z
N MET A 1 66.10 3.19 49.77
CA MET A 1 65.30 4.25 49.10
C MET A 1 64.74 3.63 47.83
N ASN A 2 63.52 3.12 47.89
CA ASN A 2 62.85 2.52 46.72
C ASN A 2 61.71 3.45 46.32
N ALA A 3 61.79 4.03 45.13
CA ALA A 3 60.73 4.78 44.51
C ALA A 3 59.58 3.82 44.16
N PHE A 4 58.42 4.02 44.75
CA PHE A 4 57.19 3.38 44.32
C PHE A 4 56.67 4.15 43.09
N GLU A 5 56.87 3.58 41.91
CA GLU A 5 56.10 3.96 40.72
C GLU A 5 54.68 3.42 40.89
N PHE A 6 53.72 4.32 41.14
CA PHE A 6 52.31 4.00 41.00
C PHE A 6 51.96 3.98 39.51
N ALA A 7 52.06 2.80 38.89
CA ALA A 7 51.38 2.55 37.63
C ALA A 7 49.86 2.57 37.91
N LEU A 8 49.21 3.69 37.59
CA LEU A 8 47.75 3.80 37.60
C LEU A 8 47.21 2.90 36.47
N SER A 9 46.92 1.64 36.79
CA SER A 9 46.16 0.76 35.93
C SER A 9 44.72 1.27 35.84
N LEU A 10 44.44 2.15 34.89
CA LEU A 10 43.06 2.48 34.54
C LEU A 10 42.34 1.17 34.16
N PRO A 11 41.18 0.86 34.78
CA PRO A 11 40.33 -0.24 34.35
C PRO A 11 40.07 -0.14 32.84
N GLU A 12 40.29 -1.23 32.10
CA GLU A 12 40.15 -1.31 30.64
C GLU A 12 38.75 -0.89 30.12
N ASP A 13 37.77 -0.80 31.01
CA ASP A 13 36.39 -0.41 30.69
C ASP A 13 36.18 1.12 30.66
N ILE A 14 37.05 1.92 31.30
CA ILE A 14 36.89 3.39 31.38
C ILE A 14 36.87 4.05 29.99
N PRO A 15 37.75 3.69 29.03
CA PRO A 15 37.67 4.20 27.67
C PRO A 15 36.32 3.90 27.00
N GLY A 16 35.74 2.73 27.27
CA GLY A 16 34.44 2.32 26.76
C GLY A 16 33.30 3.18 27.31
N TYR A 17 33.29 3.43 28.62
CA TYR A 17 32.30 4.31 29.25
C TYR A 17 32.43 5.77 28.76
N LEU A 18 33.65 6.27 28.59
CA LEU A 18 33.87 7.61 28.03
C LEU A 18 33.40 7.73 26.58
N ALA A 19 33.58 6.68 25.76
CA ALA A 19 33.08 6.64 24.39
C ALA A 19 31.54 6.66 24.34
N ILE A 20 30.88 5.90 25.22
CA ILE A 20 29.41 5.87 25.33
C ILE A 20 28.89 7.24 25.78
N LEU A 21 29.51 7.84 26.80
CA LEU A 21 29.14 9.17 27.28
C LEU A 21 29.36 10.24 26.20
N GLY A 22 30.46 10.16 25.45
CA GLY A 22 30.72 11.03 24.31
C GLY A 22 29.66 10.92 23.22
N LEU A 23 29.25 9.70 22.85
CA LEU A 23 28.19 9.46 21.88
C LEU A 23 26.83 10.00 22.35
N LEU A 24 26.48 9.79 23.63
CA LEU A 24 25.24 10.31 24.21
C LEU A 24 25.24 11.85 24.27
N PHE A 25 26.39 12.46 24.56
CA PHE A 25 26.54 13.90 24.57
C PHE A 25 26.40 14.49 23.16
N CYS A 26 27.06 13.89 22.17
CA CYS A 26 26.90 14.26 20.76
C CYS A 26 25.46 14.12 20.29
N TRP A 27 24.76 13.07 20.72
CA TRP A 27 23.34 12.86 20.40
C TRP A 27 22.46 13.97 21.00
N LYS A 28 22.71 14.37 22.25
CA LYS A 28 21.96 15.47 22.88
C LYS A 28 22.24 16.83 22.27
N LEU A 29 23.49 17.11 21.90
CA LEU A 29 23.84 18.32 21.16
C LEU A 29 23.11 18.38 19.81
N HIS A 30 23.11 17.27 19.08
CA HIS A 30 22.36 17.16 17.82
C HIS A 30 20.86 17.39 18.02
N GLU A 31 20.25 16.84 19.07
CA GLU A 31 18.82 17.05 19.37
C GLU A 31 18.50 18.53 19.63
N VAL A 32 19.38 19.26 20.32
CA VAL A 32 19.26 20.70 20.55
C VAL A 32 19.41 21.50 19.25
N GLU A 33 20.37 21.14 18.39
CA GLU A 33 20.58 21.82 17.09
C GLU A 33 19.40 21.61 16.12
N VAL A 34 18.76 20.45 16.17
CA VAL A 34 17.51 20.16 15.44
C VAL A 34 16.34 20.97 16.00
N GLN A 35 16.20 21.08 17.32
CA GLN A 35 15.16 21.92 17.96
C GLN A 35 15.33 23.41 17.66
N LEU A 36 16.57 23.88 17.52
CA LEU A 36 16.90 25.25 17.12
C LEU A 36 16.72 25.51 15.61
N GLY A 37 16.27 24.52 14.84
CA GLY A 37 16.00 24.65 13.40
C GLY A 37 17.23 24.89 12.54
N ARG A 38 18.44 24.71 13.09
CA ARG A 38 19.72 24.92 12.39
C ARG A 38 20.11 23.75 11.49
N VAL A 39 19.52 22.57 11.72
CA VAL A 39 19.74 21.35 10.93
C VAL A 39 18.39 20.88 10.38
N GLN A 40 18.22 20.91 9.06
CA GLN A 40 17.08 20.28 8.41
C GLN A 40 17.25 18.76 8.47
N ALA A 41 16.23 18.04 8.94
CA ALA A 41 16.26 16.60 9.19
C ALA A 41 16.47 15.71 7.92
N GLU A 42 16.73 16.32 6.77
CA GLU A 42 16.95 15.64 5.50
C GLU A 42 18.38 15.10 5.33
N ASP A 43 19.40 15.65 6.02
CA ASP A 43 20.79 15.30 5.74
C ASP A 43 21.31 14.04 6.46
N VAL A 44 20.87 13.74 7.68
CA VAL A 44 21.37 12.59 8.44
C VAL A 44 20.96 11.26 7.79
N ARG A 45 19.76 11.20 7.22
CA ARG A 45 19.22 10.01 6.55
C ARG A 45 19.97 9.70 5.26
N ASP A 46 20.42 10.74 4.56
CA ASP A 46 21.11 10.63 3.30
C ASP A 46 22.60 10.31 3.50
N VAL A 47 23.23 10.88 4.54
CA VAL A 47 24.58 10.51 4.99
C VAL A 47 24.64 9.06 5.48
N LEU A 48 23.66 8.61 6.27
CA LEU A 48 23.59 7.23 6.75
C LEU A 48 23.34 6.21 5.63
N ARG A 49 22.58 6.60 4.58
CA ARG A 49 22.44 5.81 3.34
C ARG A 49 23.76 5.67 2.59
N ARG A 50 24.50 6.77 2.44
CA ARG A 50 25.78 6.80 1.72
C ARG A 50 26.88 6.00 2.41
N LEU A 51 26.87 5.97 3.74
CA LEU A 51 27.87 5.26 4.52
C LEU A 51 27.63 3.74 4.64
N ALA A 52 26.55 3.18 4.06
CA ALA A 52 26.16 1.76 4.17
C ALA A 52 26.06 1.19 5.61
N LEU A 53 26.26 2.03 6.63
CA LEU A 53 26.04 1.76 8.05
C LEU A 53 24.53 1.76 8.40
N ALA A 54 23.67 2.20 7.47
CA ALA A 54 22.24 1.96 7.50
C ALA A 54 21.84 0.52 7.12
N ARG A 55 22.61 -0.50 7.54
CA ARG A 55 22.01 -1.81 7.84
C ARG A 55 21.35 -1.65 9.22
N PRO A 56 20.02 -1.72 9.32
CA PRO A 56 19.30 -0.87 10.25
C PRO A 56 19.30 -1.47 11.66
N ILE A 57 20.18 -0.98 12.54
CA ILE A 57 20.13 -1.26 13.98
C ILE A 57 18.91 -0.59 14.64
N PHE A 58 18.36 0.47 14.03
CA PHE A 58 17.19 1.22 14.54
C PHE A 58 15.84 0.91 13.87
N GLN A 59 15.77 -0.03 12.93
CA GLN A 59 14.49 -0.47 12.31
C GLN A 59 13.98 -1.78 12.94
N ARG A 60 14.29 -1.98 14.22
CA ARG A 60 13.73 -3.06 15.06
C ARG A 60 12.55 -2.61 15.91
N GLN A 61 11.94 -1.45 15.63
CA GLN A 61 10.48 -1.42 15.72
C GLN A 61 9.99 -2.26 14.55
N ARG A 62 9.61 -3.53 14.80
CA ARG A 62 8.94 -4.40 13.83
C ARG A 62 7.91 -3.55 13.08
N ALA A 63 8.22 -3.13 11.85
CA ALA A 63 7.21 -2.66 10.93
C ALA A 63 6.28 -3.87 10.78
N THR A 64 5.14 -3.83 11.46
CA THR A 64 4.16 -4.91 11.39
C THR A 64 3.91 -5.16 9.91
N PRO A 65 4.12 -6.40 9.42
CA PRO A 65 4.00 -6.67 8.01
C PRO A 65 2.62 -6.25 7.54
N TRP A 66 2.59 -5.61 6.38
CA TRP A 66 1.34 -5.11 5.82
C TRP A 66 0.50 -6.31 5.44
N LEU A 67 -0.77 -6.28 5.86
CA LEU A 67 -1.74 -7.20 5.32
C LEU A 67 -2.29 -6.60 4.04
N PHE A 68 -2.34 -7.39 2.98
CA PHE A 68 -2.93 -7.01 1.72
C PHE A 68 -4.10 -7.93 1.44
N ILE A 69 -5.25 -7.34 1.09
CA ILE A 69 -6.43 -8.08 0.64
C ILE A 69 -6.59 -7.87 -0.85
N TYR A 70 -6.72 -8.96 -1.58
CA TYR A 70 -7.04 -8.93 -3.00
C TYR A 70 -8.54 -9.02 -3.23
N LEU A 71 -9.07 -8.09 -4.02
CA LEU A 71 -10.49 -8.07 -4.36
C LEU A 71 -10.71 -7.99 -5.87
N SER A 72 -11.37 -9.01 -6.40
CA SER A 72 -11.97 -9.05 -7.75
C SER A 72 -13.50 -9.07 -7.66
N ARG A 73 -14.24 -8.80 -8.74
CA ARG A 73 -15.71 -8.95 -8.77
C ARG A 73 -16.19 -10.39 -8.90
N ASN A 74 -15.29 -11.34 -9.17
CA ASN A 74 -15.62 -12.75 -9.38
C ASN A 74 -16.75 -12.95 -10.41
N ASP A 75 -16.68 -12.24 -11.53
CA ASP A 75 -17.64 -12.28 -12.63
C ASP A 75 -17.01 -12.80 -13.94
N SER A 76 -17.80 -12.98 -15.00
CA SER A 76 -17.34 -13.50 -16.29
C SER A 76 -16.28 -12.64 -17.00
N GLN A 77 -16.13 -11.37 -16.60
CA GLN A 77 -15.11 -10.46 -17.10
C GLN A 77 -13.84 -10.44 -16.24
N SER A 78 -13.82 -11.17 -15.12
CA SER A 78 -12.65 -11.35 -14.27
C SER A 78 -11.82 -12.51 -14.79
N CYS A 79 -10.50 -12.32 -14.91
CA CYS A 79 -9.65 -13.43 -15.36
C CYS A 79 -9.53 -14.51 -14.28
N PRO A 80 -9.21 -15.77 -14.65
CA PRO A 80 -9.13 -16.88 -13.69
C PRO A 80 -8.18 -16.63 -12.53
N GLN A 81 -7.08 -15.91 -12.76
CA GLN A 81 -6.10 -15.59 -11.71
C GLN A 81 -6.65 -14.56 -10.71
N CYS A 82 -7.39 -13.55 -11.19
CA CYS A 82 -8.06 -12.59 -10.31
C CYS A 82 -9.21 -13.24 -9.52
N ILE A 83 -9.93 -14.19 -10.13
CA ILE A 83 -10.96 -14.98 -9.46
C ILE A 83 -10.34 -15.80 -8.33
N LYS A 84 -9.25 -16.53 -8.61
CA LYS A 84 -8.53 -17.30 -7.58
C LYS A 84 -7.99 -16.40 -6.47
N ALA A 85 -7.46 -15.22 -6.80
CA ALA A 85 -6.95 -14.27 -5.82
C ALA A 85 -8.04 -13.58 -4.99
N HIS A 86 -9.31 -13.60 -5.42
CA HIS A 86 -10.39 -12.94 -4.68
C HIS A 86 -10.44 -13.42 -3.23
N LEU A 87 -10.50 -12.46 -2.30
CA LEU A 87 -10.49 -12.65 -0.84
C LEU A 87 -9.25 -13.33 -0.27
N HIS A 88 -8.17 -13.44 -1.04
CA HIS A 88 -6.89 -13.85 -0.47
C HIS A 88 -6.26 -12.69 0.30
N VAL A 89 -5.72 -13.05 1.45
CA VAL A 89 -4.94 -12.18 2.32
C VAL A 89 -3.51 -12.64 2.29
N PHE A 90 -2.61 -11.69 2.08
CA PHE A 90 -1.17 -11.90 2.09
C PHE A 90 -0.52 -11.00 3.13
N SER A 91 0.57 -11.47 3.73
CA SER A 91 1.40 -10.69 4.64
C SER A 91 2.72 -10.40 3.95
N GLY A 92 2.98 -9.13 3.63
CA GLY A 92 4.17 -8.71 2.90
C GLY A 92 4.98 -7.65 3.64
N SER A 93 6.27 -7.59 3.32
CA SER A 93 7.14 -6.50 3.78
C SER A 93 6.96 -5.24 2.93
N ASP A 94 6.62 -5.41 1.65
CA ASP A 94 6.37 -4.33 0.70
C ASP A 94 5.26 -4.65 -0.31
N LEU A 95 4.95 -3.67 -1.16
CA LEU A 95 3.95 -3.80 -2.21
C LEU A 95 4.43 -4.66 -3.38
N LYS A 96 5.74 -4.79 -3.63
CA LYS A 96 6.26 -5.58 -4.76
C LYS A 96 6.02 -7.06 -4.51
N GLU A 97 6.25 -7.52 -3.29
CA GLU A 97 5.89 -8.86 -2.85
C GLU A 97 4.39 -9.12 -3.02
N ALA A 98 3.53 -8.19 -2.60
CA ALA A 98 2.09 -8.32 -2.79
C ALA A 98 1.70 -8.35 -4.29
N ALA A 99 2.24 -7.42 -5.08
CA ALA A 99 1.96 -7.35 -6.52
C ALA A 99 2.38 -8.61 -7.26
N ALA A 100 3.48 -9.25 -6.86
CA ALA A 100 3.95 -10.52 -7.43
C ALA A 100 2.97 -11.68 -7.25
N HIS A 101 1.99 -11.58 -6.34
CA HIS A 101 0.96 -12.60 -6.19
C HIS A 101 -0.21 -12.43 -7.17
N ILE A 102 -0.29 -11.31 -7.90
CA ILE A 102 -1.31 -11.08 -8.93
C ILE A 102 -0.69 -11.15 -10.33
N HIS A 103 -0.93 -12.26 -11.00
CA HIS A 103 -0.61 -12.43 -12.43
C HIS A 103 -1.88 -12.30 -13.27
N CYS A 104 -2.33 -11.06 -13.49
CA CYS A 104 -3.54 -10.83 -14.28
C CYS A 104 -3.28 -11.12 -15.76
N VAL A 105 -4.07 -12.03 -16.34
CA VAL A 105 -4.01 -12.39 -17.77
C VAL A 105 -5.10 -11.67 -18.61
N ASN A 106 -5.87 -10.76 -18.00
CA ASN A 106 -6.90 -10.00 -18.71
C ASN A 106 -6.25 -8.94 -19.63
N THR A 107 -6.29 -9.18 -20.93
CA THR A 107 -5.81 -8.25 -21.97
C THR A 107 -6.63 -6.96 -22.04
N HIS A 108 -7.86 -6.96 -21.52
CA HIS A 108 -8.73 -5.79 -21.47
C HIS A 108 -8.53 -4.92 -20.22
N GLY A 109 -7.61 -5.31 -19.34
CA GLY A 109 -7.22 -4.56 -18.16
C GLY A 109 -7.62 -5.27 -16.86
N CYS A 110 -6.67 -5.34 -15.92
CA CYS A 110 -6.89 -5.91 -14.60
C CYS A 110 -8.02 -5.18 -13.85
N ARG A 111 -8.89 -5.94 -13.18
CA ARG A 111 -9.98 -5.45 -12.33
C ARG A 111 -9.77 -5.79 -10.85
N CYS A 112 -8.67 -6.50 -10.55
CA CYS A 112 -8.29 -6.84 -9.19
C CYS A 112 -7.69 -5.60 -8.53
N VAL A 113 -8.06 -5.38 -7.27
CA VAL A 113 -7.49 -4.32 -6.43
C VAL A 113 -6.78 -4.91 -5.23
N ILE A 114 -5.71 -4.24 -4.81
CA ILE A 114 -4.96 -4.55 -3.61
C ILE A 114 -5.31 -3.51 -2.55
N ILE A 115 -5.85 -3.96 -1.41
CA ILE A 115 -6.21 -3.09 -0.30
C ILE A 115 -5.27 -3.35 0.87
N PRO A 116 -4.42 -2.39 1.26
CA PRO A 116 -3.59 -2.51 2.45
C PRO A 116 -4.41 -2.35 3.73
N ILE A 117 -4.16 -3.23 4.70
CA ILE A 117 -4.70 -3.19 6.06
C ILE A 117 -3.53 -2.95 7.01
N ILE A 118 -3.38 -1.70 7.43
CA ILE A 118 -2.26 -1.26 8.26
C ILE A 118 -2.61 -1.34 9.74
N GLY A 119 -3.87 -1.08 10.09
CA GLY A 119 -4.35 -1.11 11.46
C GLY A 119 -4.13 -2.42 12.20
N ARG A 120 -3.98 -2.29 13.52
CA ARG A 120 -3.83 -3.41 14.47
C ARG A 120 -5.17 -3.92 14.97
N TRP A 121 -6.13 -4.13 14.07
CA TRP A 121 -7.46 -4.62 14.41
C TRP A 121 -7.35 -6.04 14.98
N PRO A 122 -8.22 -6.47 15.91
CA PRO A 122 -8.12 -7.80 16.51
C PRO A 122 -8.09 -8.92 15.46
N MET A 123 -9.00 -8.89 14.47
CA MET A 123 -9.00 -9.84 13.37
C MET A 123 -7.75 -9.71 12.47
N ALA A 124 -7.30 -8.48 12.16
CA ALA A 124 -6.08 -8.28 11.39
C ALA A 124 -4.84 -8.86 12.11
N ASN A 125 -4.75 -8.73 13.43
CA ASN A 125 -3.66 -9.32 14.21
C ASN A 125 -3.73 -10.85 14.22
N ARG A 126 -4.93 -11.44 14.28
CA ARG A 126 -5.11 -12.89 14.14
C ARG A 126 -4.64 -13.37 12.76
N LEU A 127 -5.02 -12.67 11.70
CA LEU A 127 -4.58 -12.99 10.33
C LEU A 127 -3.06 -12.86 10.19
N ARG A 128 -2.44 -11.80 10.74
CA ARG A 128 -0.97 -11.67 10.77
C ARG A 128 -0.31 -12.83 11.51
N ALA A 129 -0.85 -13.23 12.66
CA ALA A 129 -0.32 -14.35 13.43
C ALA A 129 -0.40 -15.66 12.63
N GLN A 130 -1.56 -15.96 12.02
CA GLN A 130 -1.75 -17.16 11.20
C GLN A 130 -0.82 -17.20 9.98
N LEU A 131 -0.69 -16.07 9.28
CA LEU A 131 0.22 -15.94 8.13
C LEU A 131 1.69 -16.09 8.56
N SER A 132 2.07 -15.53 9.71
CA SER A 132 3.44 -15.66 10.23
C SER A 132 3.81 -17.07 10.67
N SER A 133 2.82 -17.88 11.08
CA SER A 133 3.10 -19.19 11.68
C SER A 133 3.24 -20.30 10.65
N GLN A 134 2.42 -20.35 9.60
CA GLN A 134 2.26 -21.57 8.79
C GLN A 134 1.79 -21.37 7.34
N CYS A 135 1.42 -20.16 6.91
CA CYS A 135 0.74 -19.98 5.62
C CYS A 135 1.18 -18.72 4.88
N ALA A 136 1.59 -18.84 3.62
CA ALA A 136 1.96 -17.69 2.81
C ALA A 136 0.75 -16.80 2.49
N SER A 137 -0.45 -17.37 2.38
CA SER A 137 -1.70 -16.65 2.11
C SER A 137 -2.89 -17.34 2.74
N ILE A 138 -3.95 -16.59 3.06
CA ILE A 138 -5.19 -17.12 3.64
C ILE A 138 -6.36 -16.68 2.76
N GLN A 139 -7.21 -17.62 2.36
CA GLN A 139 -8.47 -17.29 1.71
C GLN A 139 -9.52 -16.95 2.78
N LEU A 140 -10.09 -15.74 2.71
CA LEU A 140 -11.20 -15.33 3.56
C LEU A 140 -12.55 -15.73 2.94
N SER A 141 -13.50 -16.06 3.80
CA SER A 141 -14.92 -15.99 3.44
C SER A 141 -15.39 -14.53 3.48
N GLU A 142 -16.46 -14.22 2.74
CA GLU A 142 -17.10 -12.90 2.82
C GLU A 142 -17.55 -12.55 4.24
N LEU A 143 -18.02 -13.53 5.01
CA LEU A 143 -18.41 -13.35 6.42
C LEU A 143 -17.21 -12.92 7.28
N ASN A 144 -16.05 -13.52 7.06
CA ASN A 144 -14.81 -13.12 7.74
C ASN A 144 -14.38 -11.71 7.32
N LEU A 145 -14.52 -11.34 6.04
CA LEU A 145 -14.25 -9.99 5.57
C LEU A 145 -15.20 -8.95 6.20
N ARG A 146 -16.51 -9.24 6.28
CA ARG A 146 -17.48 -8.37 6.97
C ARG A 146 -17.15 -8.19 8.45
N SER A 147 -16.72 -9.26 9.12
CA SER A 147 -16.25 -9.20 10.50
C SER A 147 -14.99 -8.34 10.66
N LEU A 148 -14.05 -8.46 9.72
CA LEU A 148 -12.84 -7.63 9.68
C LEU A 148 -13.17 -6.15 9.54
N ILE A 149 -14.04 -5.79 8.59
CA ILE A 149 -14.51 -4.41 8.35
C ILE A 149 -15.15 -3.81 9.60
N ARG A 150 -16.06 -4.55 10.25
CA ARG A 150 -16.76 -4.09 11.46
C ARG A 150 -15.81 -3.75 12.62
N GLN A 151 -14.67 -4.45 12.70
CA GLN A 151 -13.66 -4.20 13.73
C GLN A 151 -12.67 -3.08 13.38
N GLY A 152 -12.52 -2.76 12.09
CA GLY A 152 -11.52 -1.81 11.60
C GLY A 152 -11.95 -0.34 11.62
N GLY A 153 -13.26 -0.06 11.64
CA GLY A 153 -13.84 1.26 11.40
C GLY A 153 -13.54 2.37 12.42
N ASN A 154 -13.02 2.05 13.61
CA ASN A 154 -12.78 3.04 14.69
C ASN A 154 -11.33 3.56 14.75
N ASN A 155 -10.51 3.26 13.74
CA ASN A 155 -9.07 3.58 13.74
C ASN A 155 -8.74 4.81 12.88
N SER A 156 -7.46 4.95 12.48
CA SER A 156 -6.94 6.07 11.67
C SER A 156 -7.76 6.33 10.40
N GLY A 157 -7.67 7.55 9.85
CA GLY A 157 -8.40 7.91 8.63
C GLY A 157 -8.14 6.98 7.44
N GLN A 158 -6.94 6.41 7.35
CA GLN A 158 -6.61 5.42 6.32
C GLN A 158 -7.35 4.10 6.53
N ASP A 159 -7.39 3.58 7.76
CA ASP A 159 -8.11 2.34 8.09
C ASP A 159 -9.61 2.50 7.84
N GLN A 160 -10.17 3.67 8.17
CA GLN A 160 -11.55 4.02 7.86
C GLN A 160 -11.82 4.02 6.35
N LEU A 161 -10.92 4.61 5.55
CA LEU A 161 -11.05 4.59 4.09
C LEU A 161 -10.95 3.17 3.53
N ALA A 162 -10.01 2.36 4.01
CA ALA A 162 -9.90 0.95 3.61
C ALA A 162 -11.19 0.18 3.93
N CYS A 163 -11.73 0.32 5.15
CA CYS A 163 -12.99 -0.32 5.54
C CYS A 163 -14.18 0.13 4.67
N ARG A 164 -14.28 1.42 4.35
CA ARG A 164 -15.31 1.95 3.46
C ARG A 164 -15.18 1.39 2.05
N LEU A 165 -13.96 1.35 1.48
CA LEU A 165 -13.71 0.76 0.16
C LEU A 165 -14.08 -0.72 0.12
N LEU A 166 -13.68 -1.50 1.12
CA LEU A 166 -14.05 -2.91 1.22
C LEU A 166 -15.58 -3.08 1.30
N SER A 167 -16.25 -2.24 2.10
CA SER A 167 -17.71 -2.26 2.24
C SER A 167 -18.41 -1.91 0.93
N ALA A 168 -17.95 -0.88 0.23
CA ALA A 168 -18.46 -0.46 -1.06
C ALA A 168 -18.34 -1.59 -2.09
N MET A 169 -17.18 -2.27 -2.16
CA MET A 169 -16.97 -3.38 -3.10
C MET A 169 -17.88 -4.59 -2.80
N LEU A 170 -18.14 -4.89 -1.53
CA LEU A 170 -19.08 -5.95 -1.13
C LEU A 170 -20.55 -5.57 -1.35
N GLY A 171 -20.88 -4.28 -1.29
CA GLY A 171 -22.24 -3.76 -1.43
C GLY A 171 -22.56 -3.19 -2.82
N GLU A 172 -21.63 -3.29 -3.77
CA GLU A 172 -21.72 -2.61 -5.07
C GLU A 172 -23.03 -2.91 -5.79
N GLU A 173 -23.48 -4.16 -5.79
CA GLU A 173 -24.70 -4.58 -6.50
C GLU A 173 -25.99 -4.11 -5.81
N SER A 174 -25.91 -3.84 -4.51
CA SER A 174 -27.05 -3.40 -3.71
C SER A 174 -27.24 -1.88 -3.76
N ASP A 175 -26.15 -1.11 -3.75
CA ASP A 175 -26.20 0.35 -3.78
C ASP A 175 -25.05 0.92 -4.63
N HIS A 176 -25.30 1.06 -5.92
CA HIS A 176 -24.34 1.64 -6.87
C HIS A 176 -23.96 3.08 -6.53
N HIS A 177 -24.89 3.87 -5.99
CA HIS A 177 -24.65 5.28 -5.70
C HIS A 177 -23.71 5.42 -4.50
N ALA A 178 -23.97 4.73 -3.40
CA ALA A 178 -23.09 4.75 -2.23
C ALA A 178 -21.69 4.21 -2.56
N ALA A 179 -21.59 3.17 -3.39
CA ALA A 179 -20.30 2.66 -3.85
C ALA A 179 -19.54 3.71 -4.68
N ARG A 180 -20.21 4.38 -5.62
CA ARG A 180 -19.63 5.47 -6.42
C ARG A 180 -19.08 6.59 -5.56
N GLU A 181 -19.86 7.09 -4.61
CA GLU A 181 -19.44 8.17 -3.70
C GLU A 181 -18.22 7.76 -2.88
N THR A 182 -18.18 6.51 -2.41
CA THR A 182 -17.02 5.98 -1.70
C THR A 182 -15.77 5.97 -2.57
N TYR A 183 -15.89 5.60 -3.85
CA TYR A 183 -14.75 5.62 -4.77
C TYR A 183 -14.27 7.03 -5.10
N LEU A 184 -15.19 7.98 -5.26
CA LEU A 184 -14.84 9.39 -5.45
C LEU A 184 -14.10 9.97 -4.22
N GLN A 185 -14.57 9.65 -3.01
CA GLN A 185 -13.89 10.05 -1.77
C GLN A 185 -12.50 9.45 -1.66
N ALA A 186 -12.33 8.19 -2.06
CA ALA A 186 -11.02 7.55 -2.08
C ALA A 186 -10.05 8.23 -3.05
N ILE A 187 -10.54 8.61 -4.24
CA ILE A 187 -9.76 9.30 -5.26
C ILE A 187 -9.34 10.70 -4.80
N ALA A 188 -10.20 11.41 -4.06
CA ALA A 188 -9.94 12.77 -3.57
C ALA A 188 -8.90 12.87 -2.44
N GLY A 189 -8.45 11.74 -1.87
CA GLY A 189 -7.47 11.73 -0.78
C GLY A 189 -6.09 12.30 -1.14
N THR A 190 -5.22 12.49 -0.15
CA THR A 190 -3.83 12.94 -0.36
C THR A 190 -2.91 11.80 -0.79
N HIS A 191 -1.94 12.11 -1.64
CA HIS A 191 -0.98 11.14 -2.17
C HIS A 191 0.13 10.83 -1.14
N GLU A 192 -0.08 9.79 -0.34
CA GLU A 192 0.94 9.14 0.50
C GLU A 192 0.97 7.64 0.16
N GLY A 193 2.10 6.95 0.32
CA GLY A 193 2.31 5.61 -0.27
C GLY A 193 1.17 4.59 -0.06
N SER A 194 0.64 4.48 1.15
CA SER A 194 -0.50 3.60 1.45
C SER A 194 -1.85 4.15 0.98
N ASN A 195 -2.02 5.48 1.00
CA ASN A 195 -3.19 6.16 0.45
C ASN A 195 -3.24 6.05 -1.08
N ALA A 196 -2.09 5.97 -1.77
CA ALA A 196 -2.00 5.78 -3.21
C ALA A 196 -2.61 4.44 -3.65
N LEU A 197 -2.45 3.38 -2.85
CA LEU A 197 -3.11 2.09 -3.10
C LEU A 197 -4.63 2.17 -2.96
N LEU A 198 -5.11 2.88 -1.93
CA LEU A 198 -6.55 3.09 -1.72
C LEU A 198 -7.16 3.98 -2.82
N GLN A 199 -6.44 5.02 -3.25
CA GLN A 199 -6.79 5.83 -4.42
C GLN A 199 -6.85 5.00 -5.69
N THR A 200 -5.82 4.18 -5.93
CA THR A 200 -5.75 3.28 -7.09
C THR A 200 -6.92 2.32 -7.11
N ALA A 201 -7.30 1.74 -5.96
CA ALA A 201 -8.49 0.92 -5.85
C ALA A 201 -9.76 1.71 -6.19
N GLY A 202 -9.90 2.95 -5.70
CA GLY A 202 -10.98 3.86 -6.06
C GLY A 202 -11.07 4.08 -7.58
N TYR A 203 -9.97 4.44 -8.24
CA TYR A 203 -9.92 4.60 -9.70
C TYR A 203 -10.33 3.34 -10.47
N ILE A 204 -9.78 2.18 -10.10
CA ILE A 204 -10.07 0.91 -10.79
C ILE A 204 -11.55 0.54 -10.64
N ARG A 205 -12.11 0.65 -9.43
CA ARG A 205 -13.51 0.30 -9.17
C ARG A 205 -14.49 1.32 -9.73
N LEU A 206 -14.17 2.62 -9.69
CA LEU A 206 -15.02 3.64 -10.28
C LEU A 206 -15.11 3.49 -11.80
N ALA A 207 -13.97 3.35 -12.48
CA ALA A 207 -13.97 3.12 -13.92
C ALA A 207 -14.75 1.85 -14.28
N ASP A 208 -14.61 0.79 -13.47
CA ASP A 208 -15.33 -0.46 -13.70
C ASP A 208 -16.85 -0.32 -13.51
N LEU A 209 -17.27 0.38 -12.45
CA LEU A 209 -18.68 0.67 -12.17
C LEU A 209 -19.32 1.48 -13.31
N LEU A 210 -18.62 2.50 -13.79
CA LEU A 210 -19.09 3.36 -14.90
C LEU A 210 -19.24 2.58 -16.20
N GLU A 211 -18.27 1.73 -16.55
CA GLU A 211 -18.36 0.88 -17.74
C GLU A 211 -19.57 -0.06 -17.70
N ARG A 212 -19.87 -0.64 -16.54
CA ARG A 212 -21.03 -1.52 -16.36
C ARG A 212 -22.36 -0.77 -16.45
N SER A 213 -22.38 0.50 -16.03
CA SER A 213 -23.54 1.37 -16.19
C SER A 213 -23.70 1.93 -17.61
N GLY A 214 -22.74 1.68 -18.51
CA GLY A 214 -22.76 2.19 -19.89
C GLY A 214 -22.20 3.61 -20.06
N ASP A 215 -21.76 4.26 -18.98
CA ASP A 215 -21.12 5.59 -19.02
C ASP A 215 -19.64 5.47 -19.41
N PHE A 216 -19.41 5.10 -20.68
CA PHE A 216 -18.07 4.89 -21.22
C PHE A 216 -17.26 6.19 -21.30
N THR A 217 -17.92 7.34 -21.45
CA THR A 217 -17.28 8.65 -21.51
C THR A 217 -16.68 9.01 -20.15
N GLU A 218 -17.45 8.89 -19.07
CA GLU A 218 -16.93 9.15 -17.73
C GLU A 218 -15.90 8.09 -17.32
N ALA A 219 -16.11 6.81 -17.68
CA ALA A 219 -15.09 5.79 -17.45
C ALA A 219 -13.76 6.14 -18.13
N ALA A 220 -13.80 6.64 -19.37
CA ALA A 220 -12.61 7.08 -20.09
C ALA A 220 -11.96 8.29 -19.40
N HIS A 221 -12.75 9.23 -18.90
CA HIS A 221 -12.27 10.35 -18.12
C HIS A 221 -11.54 9.89 -16.84
N VAL A 222 -12.14 8.98 -16.07
CA VAL A 222 -11.53 8.41 -14.85
C VAL A 222 -10.19 7.73 -15.15
N THR A 223 -10.09 6.93 -16.22
CA THR A 223 -8.80 6.30 -16.60
C THR A 223 -7.74 7.31 -17.04
N ARG A 224 -8.15 8.42 -17.67
CA ARG A 224 -7.24 9.51 -18.05
C ARG A 224 -6.75 10.26 -16.81
N SER A 225 -7.63 10.54 -15.86
CA SER A 225 -7.30 11.17 -14.59
C SER A 225 -6.31 10.32 -13.78
N PHE A 226 -6.52 9.00 -13.69
CA PHE A 226 -5.57 8.08 -13.06
C PHE A 226 -4.16 8.22 -13.65
N LEU A 227 -4.03 8.19 -14.98
CA LEU A 227 -2.72 8.29 -15.66
C LEU A 227 -2.11 9.70 -15.64
N LYS A 228 -2.87 10.72 -15.24
CA LYS A 228 -2.37 12.06 -14.95
C LYS A 228 -1.87 12.16 -13.51
N THR A 229 -2.57 11.51 -12.57
CA THR A 229 -2.20 11.46 -11.15
C THR A 229 -0.97 10.58 -10.92
N PHE A 230 -0.91 9.42 -11.59
CA PHE A 230 0.14 8.42 -11.40
C PHE A 230 0.94 8.23 -12.69
N ALA A 231 2.25 8.39 -12.57
CA ALA A 231 3.21 8.17 -13.64
C ALA A 231 3.83 6.77 -13.57
N GLU A 232 4.47 6.35 -14.66
CA GLU A 232 5.13 5.04 -14.74
C GLU A 232 6.19 4.83 -13.65
N LYS A 233 6.91 5.90 -13.29
CA LYS A 233 7.89 5.87 -12.19
C LYS A 233 7.28 5.47 -10.84
N ASP A 234 5.98 5.67 -10.63
CA ASP A 234 5.34 5.44 -9.32
C ASP A 234 5.18 3.94 -9.04
N TRP A 235 4.88 3.10 -10.05
CA TRP A 235 4.91 1.65 -9.86
C TRP A 235 6.35 1.13 -9.74
N GLN A 236 7.30 1.70 -10.49
CA GLN A 236 8.73 1.31 -10.39
C GLN A 236 9.30 1.57 -8.98
N ARG A 237 8.84 2.66 -8.34
CA ARG A 237 9.17 3.03 -6.97
C ARG A 237 8.38 2.25 -5.90
N GLY A 238 7.44 1.38 -6.30
CA GLY A 238 6.64 0.59 -5.37
C GLY A 238 5.51 1.37 -4.67
N VAL A 239 5.04 2.48 -5.26
CA VAL A 239 3.88 3.25 -4.76
C VAL A 239 2.55 2.59 -5.19
N LEU A 240 2.55 1.96 -6.37
CA LEU A 240 1.41 1.24 -6.96
C LEU A 240 1.85 -0.15 -7.40
N ALA A 241 0.89 -1.07 -7.54
CA ALA A 241 1.18 -2.38 -8.11
C ALA A 241 1.23 -2.31 -9.64
N GLU A 242 2.24 -2.95 -10.22
CA GLU A 242 2.43 -3.04 -11.67
C GLU A 242 1.17 -3.54 -12.42
N PRO A 243 0.49 -4.65 -11.99
CA PRO A 243 -0.71 -5.13 -12.67
C PRO A 243 -1.86 -4.12 -12.67
N GLN A 244 -1.94 -3.26 -11.66
CA GLN A 244 -2.97 -2.23 -11.54
C GLN A 244 -2.72 -1.08 -12.53
N TYR A 245 -1.47 -0.60 -12.62
CA TYR A 245 -1.09 0.48 -13.54
C TYR A 245 -1.30 0.07 -15.01
N TYR A 246 -0.76 -1.09 -15.41
CA TYR A 246 -0.96 -1.59 -16.77
C TYR A 246 -2.41 -1.97 -17.05
N GLY A 247 -3.14 -2.43 -16.03
CA GLY A 247 -4.57 -2.67 -16.13
C GLY A 247 -5.36 -1.42 -16.55
N ILE A 248 -5.10 -0.27 -15.92
CA ILE A 248 -5.72 1.00 -16.32
C ILE A 248 -5.25 1.47 -17.71
N LYS A 249 -3.96 1.30 -18.04
CA LYS A 249 -3.43 1.66 -19.37
C LYS A 249 -4.14 0.88 -20.48
N ALA A 250 -4.31 -0.43 -20.31
CA ALA A 250 -5.06 -1.28 -21.25
C ALA A 250 -6.53 -0.88 -21.35
N ARG A 251 -7.17 -0.61 -20.20
CA ARG A 251 -8.56 -0.14 -20.13
C ARG A 251 -8.79 1.16 -20.89
N LYS A 252 -7.91 2.16 -20.73
CA LYS A 252 -7.97 3.43 -21.46
C LYS A 252 -7.95 3.20 -22.98
N ILE A 253 -7.03 2.36 -23.48
CA ILE A 253 -6.92 2.07 -24.90
C ILE A 253 -8.22 1.44 -25.43
N ARG A 254 -8.76 0.45 -24.70
CA ARG A 254 -10.04 -0.20 -25.04
C ARG A 254 -11.19 0.81 -25.09
N LEU A 255 -11.32 1.66 -24.05
CA LEU A 255 -12.39 2.66 -23.95
C LEU A 255 -12.31 3.68 -25.09
N LEU A 256 -11.11 4.17 -25.41
CA LEU A 256 -10.93 5.08 -26.54
C LEU A 256 -11.32 4.42 -27.86
N ARG A 257 -10.93 3.17 -28.11
CA ARG A 257 -11.37 2.44 -29.32
C ARG A 257 -12.88 2.34 -29.38
N ARG A 258 -13.54 2.02 -28.27
CA ARG A 258 -15.00 1.91 -28.20
C ARG A 258 -15.70 3.25 -28.50
N LEU A 259 -15.17 4.36 -28.00
CA LEU A 259 -15.73 5.70 -28.24
C LEU A 259 -15.48 6.22 -29.66
N LEU A 260 -14.45 5.72 -30.34
CA LEU A 260 -14.11 6.12 -31.72
C LEU A 260 -14.87 5.31 -32.78
N ILE A 261 -15.45 4.16 -32.43
CA ILE A 261 -16.24 3.34 -33.37
C ILE A 261 -17.72 3.73 -33.23
N PRO A 262 -18.35 4.34 -34.25
CA PRO A 262 -19.76 4.69 -34.20
C PRO A 262 -20.65 3.42 -34.11
N PRO A 263 -21.81 3.47 -33.46
CA PRO A 263 -22.68 2.31 -33.23
C PRO A 263 -23.32 1.70 -34.49
N SER A 264 -23.00 2.17 -35.70
CA SER A 264 -23.62 1.71 -36.96
C SER A 264 -22.94 0.51 -37.64
N VAL A 265 -21.89 -0.08 -37.06
CA VAL A 265 -21.15 -1.21 -37.69
C VAL A 265 -21.32 -2.53 -36.92
N ALA A 266 -21.93 -2.51 -35.73
CA ALA A 266 -22.04 -3.71 -34.88
C ALA A 266 -23.32 -4.55 -35.10
N ALA A 267 -24.20 -4.17 -36.03
CA ALA A 267 -25.48 -4.84 -36.29
C ALA A 267 -25.49 -5.72 -37.55
N SER A 268 -24.32 -6.07 -38.08
CA SER A 268 -24.22 -6.91 -39.27
C SER A 268 -23.00 -7.82 -39.21
N PHE A 269 -23.00 -8.78 -38.28
CA PHE A 269 -22.35 -10.10 -38.40
C PHE A 269 -22.94 -11.06 -37.37
#